data_AF-A0A519QVS0-F1
#
_entry.id   AF-A0A519QVS0-F1
#
_cell.length_a   1.000
_cell.length_b   1.000
_cell.length_c   1.000
_cell.angle_alpha   90.00
_cell.angle_beta   90.00
_cell.angle_gamma   90.00
#
_symmetry.space_group_name_H-M   'P 1'
#
loop_
_entity.id
_entity.type
_entity.pdbx_description
1 polymer ?
#
loop_
_entity_poly.entity_id
_entity_poly.type
_entity_poly.pdbx_seq_one_letter_code
_entity_poly.pdbx_strand_id
1 'polypeptide(L)'
;MVATASVASIAELQIADTGKGTVVYLTEQGRGGTFVWRSGNFTVQIAADRLKGLHVPSSTSMPTIGCWVREWDGVHGHPEWFGARPDDPTADNCSAIIGCMALCPVTALAARDYYVRDTLVFEMSSRSLIGAPGVSLNRDEGVGAPARMGKPGATRLILTGERVVDAPVLRFGTAIPPKSDGPELTRNSVLRNLAVCRDNQGALRARASRDGTATDCVAGIVCSGLSSALIENVSSFDSPVGWYCHGCVYSKWDDCSAWRTTPASEARNDFSIGFLIGGYVRNFGYAGANASVYFNRCVAYDMIGGSVSVGLRLFGAIADTFLTQIEVGRCYVGIEIDGRDASGRTIPVDDNPTQQDVHLINPVVDATTQQGIQLRNLNRSFQVSIISPYVATAGALADFSILGGADRVEGQVSMTGGVFLSGGGKGLVAVDAVGLTIVGTVFRNYGAPISITGGRSCRLEPDVYNYDAIAANALHLKDISRSSVKPIVRGAQGRPGFAQGIVMEGGSHNAIDPTMVDPEAFTAPAAERKVRYGGDDARRSESFRESGNVLQGVIN
;
A
#
# COMPACT_ATOMS: atom_id res chain seq x y z
N MET A 1 -1.97 57.08 7.85
CA MET A 1 -2.82 55.87 7.83
C MET A 1 -3.91 56.11 6.81
N VAL A 2 -3.91 55.34 5.72
CA VAL A 2 -5.08 55.30 4.83
C VAL A 2 -6.16 54.53 5.60
N ALA A 3 -7.36 55.10 5.75
CA ALA A 3 -8.45 54.40 6.42
C ALA A 3 -8.86 53.18 5.57
N THR A 4 -8.77 51.98 6.13
CA THR A 4 -9.25 50.76 5.46
C THR A 4 -10.78 50.72 5.55
N ALA A 5 -11.47 50.77 4.42
CA ALA A 5 -12.91 50.54 4.37
C ALA A 5 -13.21 49.04 4.48
N SER A 6 -14.35 48.66 5.06
CA SER A 6 -14.80 47.26 5.13
C SER A 6 -16.04 47.04 4.28
N VAL A 7 -16.11 45.91 3.58
CA VAL A 7 -17.27 45.48 2.75
C VAL A 7 -17.65 44.04 3.11
N ALA A 8 -18.95 43.72 3.04
CA ALA A 8 -19.51 42.45 3.51
C ALA A 8 -19.52 41.33 2.46
N SER A 9 -19.38 41.67 1.16
CA SER A 9 -19.45 40.68 0.08
C SER A 9 -18.55 41.04 -1.10
N ILE A 10 -18.23 40.06 -1.94
CA ILE A 10 -17.59 40.29 -3.23
C ILE A 10 -18.37 41.30 -4.06
N ALA A 11 -19.70 41.25 -4.08
CA ALA A 11 -20.51 42.20 -4.85
C ALA A 11 -20.28 43.65 -4.40
N GLU A 12 -20.18 43.89 -3.10
CA GLU A 12 -19.84 45.20 -2.53
C GLU A 12 -18.39 45.59 -2.84
N LEU A 13 -17.44 44.65 -2.83
CA LEU A 13 -16.07 44.91 -3.25
C LEU A 13 -16.00 45.33 -4.73
N GLN A 14 -16.81 44.74 -5.61
CA GLN A 14 -16.82 45.09 -7.04
C GLN A 14 -17.23 46.54 -7.30
N ILE A 15 -18.11 47.12 -6.47
CA ILE A 15 -18.55 48.53 -6.58
C ILE A 15 -17.73 49.50 -5.73
N ALA A 16 -16.79 49.02 -4.91
CA ALA A 16 -15.97 49.87 -4.05
C ALA A 16 -15.12 50.87 -4.84
N ASP A 17 -14.78 52.00 -4.21
CA ASP A 17 -14.01 53.07 -4.85
C ASP A 17 -12.62 52.59 -5.31
N THR A 18 -12.32 52.80 -6.58
CA THR A 18 -11.12 52.33 -7.28
C THR A 18 -10.00 53.37 -7.32
N GLY A 19 -9.99 54.30 -6.37
CA GLY A 19 -8.85 55.19 -6.12
C GLY A 19 -7.52 54.42 -6.05
N LYS A 20 -6.47 54.93 -6.70
CA LYS A 20 -5.14 54.29 -6.67
C LYS A 20 -4.65 54.20 -5.21
N GLY A 21 -4.33 52.98 -4.76
CA GLY A 21 -3.87 52.74 -3.40
C GLY A 21 -4.99 52.57 -2.36
N THR A 22 -6.26 52.52 -2.79
CA THR A 22 -7.38 52.17 -1.91
C THR A 22 -7.22 50.73 -1.41
N VAL A 23 -7.44 50.56 -0.11
CA VAL A 23 -7.39 49.28 0.60
C VAL A 23 -8.77 49.00 1.19
N VAL A 24 -9.31 47.82 0.90
CA VAL A 24 -10.62 47.38 1.37
C VAL A 24 -10.46 46.04 2.08
N TYR A 25 -11.09 45.88 3.24
CA TYR A 25 -11.19 44.61 3.95
C TYR A 25 -12.52 43.93 3.66
N LEU A 26 -12.49 42.73 3.07
CA LEU A 26 -13.67 41.89 2.85
C LEU A 26 -13.98 41.11 4.13
N THR A 27 -15.23 41.16 4.60
CA THR A 27 -15.71 40.41 5.78
C THR A 27 -16.61 39.21 5.44
N GLU A 28 -16.74 38.86 4.15
CA GLU A 28 -17.51 37.69 3.71
C GLU A 28 -16.97 36.41 4.37
N GLN A 29 -17.87 35.63 4.98
CA GLN A 29 -17.50 34.43 5.73
C GLN A 29 -16.71 33.44 4.85
N GLY A 30 -15.57 32.97 5.34
CA GLY A 30 -14.64 32.09 4.61
C GLY A 30 -13.76 32.82 3.59
N ARG A 31 -14.21 33.95 3.04
CA ARG A 31 -13.49 34.71 2.00
C ARG A 31 -12.77 35.95 2.50
N GLY A 32 -12.89 36.26 3.78
CA GLY A 32 -12.38 37.49 4.35
C GLY A 32 -10.89 37.74 4.08
N GLY A 33 -10.51 39.01 4.06
CA GLY A 33 -9.13 39.43 3.84
C GLY A 33 -9.01 40.81 3.20
N THR A 34 -7.78 41.30 3.13
CA THR A 34 -7.45 42.60 2.55
C THR A 34 -7.33 42.52 1.04
N PHE A 35 -7.94 43.48 0.33
CA PHE A 35 -7.81 43.70 -1.10
C PHE A 35 -7.30 45.10 -1.38
N VAL A 36 -6.38 45.23 -2.33
CA VAL A 36 -5.80 46.50 -2.76
C VAL A 36 -6.15 46.74 -4.21
N TRP A 37 -6.64 47.93 -4.52
CA TRP A 37 -6.84 48.32 -5.92
C TRP A 37 -5.48 48.50 -6.61
N ARG A 38 -5.27 47.77 -7.71
CA ARG A 38 -4.05 47.86 -8.53
C ARG A 38 -4.42 48.29 -9.94
N SER A 39 -3.80 49.38 -10.40
CA SER A 39 -3.91 49.80 -11.80
C SER A 39 -3.06 48.90 -12.70
N GLY A 40 -3.56 48.58 -13.89
CA GLY A 40 -2.89 47.72 -14.87
C GLY A 40 -3.88 46.84 -15.64
N ASN A 41 -3.37 46.03 -16.57
CA ASN A 41 -4.18 45.08 -17.32
C ASN A 41 -4.20 43.71 -16.61
N PHE A 42 -5.35 43.37 -16.02
CA PHE A 42 -5.58 42.12 -15.27
C PHE A 42 -6.49 41.13 -16.00
N THR A 43 -6.71 41.32 -17.32
CA THR A 43 -7.66 40.50 -18.10
C THR A 43 -7.36 39.01 -18.01
N VAL A 44 -6.08 38.61 -18.07
CA VAL A 44 -5.67 37.20 -18.00
C VAL A 44 -5.88 36.62 -16.60
N GLN A 45 -5.52 37.37 -15.56
CA GLN A 45 -5.63 36.96 -14.16
C GLN A 45 -7.09 36.78 -13.76
N ILE A 46 -7.96 37.71 -14.15
CA ILE A 46 -9.41 37.62 -13.92
C ILE A 46 -10.01 36.44 -14.69
N ALA A 47 -9.58 36.19 -15.93
CA ALA A 47 -10.06 35.05 -16.70
C ALA A 47 -9.65 33.69 -16.10
N ALA A 48 -8.46 33.62 -15.48
CA ALA A 48 -7.98 32.45 -14.78
C ALA A 48 -8.68 32.26 -13.41
N ASP A 49 -8.93 33.36 -12.68
CA ASP A 49 -9.60 33.36 -11.37
C ASP A 49 -11.12 33.56 -11.47
N ARG A 50 -11.78 32.56 -12.05
CA ARG A 50 -13.24 32.58 -12.25
C ARG A 50 -14.03 32.64 -10.95
N LEU A 51 -13.45 32.16 -9.85
CA LEU A 51 -14.07 32.14 -8.53
C LEU A 51 -13.77 33.43 -7.74
N LYS A 52 -12.96 34.34 -8.29
CA LYS A 52 -12.63 35.65 -7.72
C LYS A 52 -11.94 35.53 -6.34
N GLY A 53 -11.06 34.55 -6.18
CA GLY A 53 -10.36 34.32 -4.92
C GLY A 53 -9.23 35.30 -4.65
N LEU A 54 -8.44 35.61 -5.67
CA LEU A 54 -7.27 36.49 -5.66
C LEU A 54 -7.50 37.80 -6.44
N HIS A 55 -8.27 37.75 -7.52
CA HIS A 55 -8.52 38.87 -8.43
C HIS A 55 -10.02 39.11 -8.58
N VAL A 56 -10.49 40.26 -8.11
CA VAL A 56 -11.91 40.64 -8.15
C VAL A 56 -12.07 41.81 -9.13
N PRO A 57 -12.74 41.63 -10.28
CA PRO A 57 -12.94 42.72 -11.23
C PRO A 57 -13.89 43.77 -10.64
N SER A 58 -13.54 45.05 -10.76
CA SER A 58 -14.46 46.14 -10.44
C SER A 58 -15.60 46.18 -11.46
N SER A 59 -16.81 46.55 -11.01
CA SER A 59 -17.95 46.82 -11.89
C SER A 59 -17.96 48.25 -12.44
N THR A 60 -17.11 49.13 -11.91
CA THR A 60 -17.02 50.54 -12.30
C THR A 60 -15.77 50.85 -13.15
N SER A 61 -14.84 49.89 -13.28
CA SER A 61 -13.60 50.02 -14.05
C SER A 61 -13.35 48.80 -14.92
N MET A 62 -12.82 49.01 -16.13
CA MET A 62 -12.47 47.90 -17.03
C MET A 62 -11.26 47.09 -16.48
N PRO A 63 -11.19 45.77 -16.73
CA PRO A 63 -10.05 44.93 -16.37
C PRO A 63 -8.69 45.40 -16.93
N THR A 64 -8.71 46.19 -18.00
CA THR A 64 -7.52 46.81 -18.62
C THR A 64 -7.01 48.02 -17.84
N ILE A 65 -7.82 48.60 -16.95
CA ILE A 65 -7.48 49.76 -16.13
C ILE A 65 -7.01 49.31 -14.74
N GLY A 66 -7.64 48.28 -14.15
CA GLY A 66 -7.22 47.74 -12.87
C GLY A 66 -8.10 46.61 -12.33
N CYS A 67 -7.74 46.12 -11.15
CA CYS A 67 -8.44 45.05 -10.43
C CYS A 67 -8.21 45.17 -8.91
N TRP A 68 -9.16 44.66 -8.13
CA TRP A 68 -8.94 44.39 -6.71
C TRP A 68 -8.12 43.12 -6.55
N VAL A 69 -6.93 43.24 -5.97
CA VAL A 69 -6.01 42.13 -5.79
C VAL A 69 -5.91 41.81 -4.30
N ARG A 70 -6.12 40.55 -3.93
CA ARG A 70 -5.96 40.07 -2.56
C ARG A 70 -4.52 40.30 -2.11
N GLU A 71 -4.34 40.78 -0.89
CA GLU A 71 -3.04 40.79 -0.22
C GLU A 71 -2.76 39.41 0.39
N TRP A 72 -1.71 38.75 -0.07
CA TRP A 72 -1.28 37.41 0.37
C TRP A 72 0.22 37.22 0.06
N ASP A 73 0.79 36.10 0.48
CA ASP A 73 2.23 35.83 0.41
C ASP A 73 2.73 35.37 -0.98
N GLY A 74 1.82 35.15 -1.94
CA GLY A 74 2.13 34.67 -3.28
C GLY A 74 2.40 33.17 -3.38
N VAL A 75 2.31 32.42 -2.28
CA VAL A 75 2.64 30.99 -2.21
C VAL A 75 1.47 30.17 -1.67
N HIS A 76 0.91 30.53 -0.52
CA HIS A 76 -0.12 29.76 0.18
C HIS A 76 -1.51 30.30 -0.11
N GLY A 77 -2.28 29.55 -0.88
CA GLY A 77 -3.70 29.78 -1.12
C GLY A 77 -4.59 28.96 -0.19
N HIS A 78 -5.76 29.50 0.13
CA HIS A 78 -6.78 28.81 0.90
C HIS A 78 -8.04 28.64 0.05
N PRO A 79 -8.59 27.41 -0.11
CA PRO A 79 -9.81 27.18 -0.89
C PRO A 79 -11.01 28.03 -0.47
N GLU A 80 -11.08 28.43 0.80
CA GLU A 80 -12.13 29.30 1.32
C GLU A 80 -12.14 30.66 0.61
N TRP A 81 -10.97 31.18 0.18
CA TRP A 81 -10.91 32.40 -0.66
C TRP A 81 -11.67 32.26 -1.97
N PHE A 82 -11.71 31.03 -2.50
CA PHE A 82 -12.39 30.65 -3.74
C PHE A 82 -13.83 30.15 -3.49
N GLY A 83 -14.35 30.33 -2.27
CA GLY A 83 -15.73 30.00 -1.92
C GLY A 83 -15.93 28.61 -1.31
N ALA A 84 -14.87 27.91 -0.91
CA ALA A 84 -15.03 26.70 -0.10
C ALA A 84 -15.75 27.04 1.22
N ARG A 85 -16.65 26.16 1.63
CA ARG A 85 -17.40 26.21 2.89
C ARG A 85 -17.14 24.88 3.63
N PRO A 86 -15.98 24.76 4.29
CA PRO A 86 -15.71 23.60 5.11
C PRO A 86 -16.67 23.52 6.31
N ASP A 87 -16.85 22.32 6.84
CA ASP A 87 -17.78 21.96 7.92
C ASP A 87 -19.28 22.14 7.56
N ASP A 88 -19.59 22.46 6.29
CA ASP A 88 -20.95 22.47 5.75
C ASP A 88 -21.18 21.22 4.89
N PRO A 89 -21.90 20.18 5.38
CA PRO A 89 -22.18 18.96 4.62
C PRO A 89 -23.03 19.19 3.36
N THR A 90 -23.64 20.36 3.21
CA THR A 90 -24.41 20.73 2.00
C THR A 90 -23.55 21.43 0.95
N ALA A 91 -22.31 21.80 1.30
CA ALA A 91 -21.38 22.42 0.36
C ALA A 91 -20.68 21.38 -0.51
N ASP A 92 -20.38 21.77 -1.75
CA ASP A 92 -19.44 21.04 -2.60
C ASP A 92 -18.20 21.90 -2.79
N ASN A 93 -17.11 21.48 -2.17
CA ASN A 93 -15.86 22.23 -2.11
C ASN A 93 -14.92 21.94 -3.29
N CYS A 94 -15.28 21.01 -4.19
CA CYS A 94 -14.38 20.53 -5.23
C CYS A 94 -13.88 21.66 -6.15
N SER A 95 -14.79 22.49 -6.65
CA SER A 95 -14.44 23.61 -7.55
C SER A 95 -13.52 24.65 -6.90
N ALA A 96 -13.75 24.97 -5.61
CA ALA A 96 -12.95 25.93 -4.87
C ALA A 96 -11.53 25.41 -4.59
N ILE A 97 -11.39 24.12 -4.24
CA ILE A 97 -10.09 23.49 -4.04
C ILE A 97 -9.30 23.45 -5.37
N ILE A 98 -9.95 23.06 -6.47
CA ILE A 98 -9.31 23.03 -7.81
C ILE A 98 -8.91 24.45 -8.25
N GLY A 99 -9.77 25.45 -8.05
CA GLY A 99 -9.46 26.85 -8.35
C GLY A 99 -8.23 27.36 -7.57
N CYS A 100 -8.13 26.98 -6.30
CA CYS A 100 -6.96 27.27 -5.47
C CYS A 100 -5.69 26.60 -6.02
N MET A 101 -5.71 25.30 -6.32
CA MET A 101 -4.55 24.57 -6.85
C MET A 101 -4.07 25.10 -8.21
N ALA A 102 -4.99 25.58 -9.04
CA ALA A 102 -4.66 26.16 -10.34
C ALA A 102 -3.84 27.45 -10.22
N LEU A 103 -4.15 28.28 -9.22
CA LEU A 103 -3.62 29.64 -9.10
C LEU A 103 -2.53 29.80 -8.04
N CYS A 104 -2.50 28.91 -7.04
CA CYS A 104 -1.58 28.99 -5.92
C CYS A 104 -0.56 27.85 -5.96
N PRO A 105 0.74 28.12 -5.73
CA PRO A 105 1.75 27.07 -5.61
C PRO A 105 1.43 26.02 -4.53
N VAL A 106 0.89 26.46 -3.40
CA VAL A 106 0.45 25.62 -2.28
C VAL A 106 -1.02 25.90 -2.00
N THR A 107 -1.84 24.85 -2.00
CA THR A 107 -3.21 24.88 -1.49
C THR A 107 -3.23 24.34 -0.07
N ALA A 108 -3.41 25.24 0.90
CA ALA A 108 -3.44 24.94 2.32
C ALA A 108 -4.89 24.76 2.80
N LEU A 109 -5.26 23.52 3.11
CA LEU A 109 -6.54 23.16 3.73
C LEU A 109 -6.44 23.35 5.25
N ALA A 110 -7.46 23.95 5.85
CA ALA A 110 -7.60 24.07 7.29
C ALA A 110 -7.95 22.72 7.94
N ALA A 111 -7.79 22.65 9.26
CA ALA A 111 -8.18 21.52 10.11
C ALA A 111 -9.70 21.35 10.21
N ARG A 112 -10.34 21.02 9.08
CA ARG A 112 -11.79 21.01 8.88
C ARG A 112 -12.24 19.93 7.90
N ASP A 113 -13.55 19.77 7.80
CA ASP A 113 -14.19 18.85 6.85
C ASP A 113 -14.53 19.54 5.54
N TYR A 114 -13.92 19.11 4.44
CA TYR A 114 -14.27 19.56 3.10
C TYR A 114 -15.10 18.49 2.42
N TYR A 115 -16.41 18.73 2.34
CA TYR A 115 -17.33 17.88 1.59
C TYR A 115 -17.19 18.12 0.09
N VAL A 116 -17.10 17.04 -0.69
CA VAL A 116 -17.03 17.06 -2.16
C VAL A 116 -18.10 16.13 -2.73
N ARG A 117 -18.66 16.50 -3.89
CA ARG A 117 -19.70 15.67 -4.56
C ARG A 117 -19.18 14.82 -5.71
N ASP A 118 -17.92 15.00 -6.09
CA ASP A 118 -17.25 14.21 -7.12
C ASP A 118 -15.78 14.03 -6.74
N THR A 119 -15.04 13.24 -7.51
CA THR A 119 -13.60 13.05 -7.34
C THR A 119 -12.88 14.39 -7.35
N LEU A 120 -12.12 14.68 -6.29
CA LEU A 120 -11.14 15.77 -6.32
C LEU A 120 -9.99 15.35 -7.24
N VAL A 121 -9.75 16.10 -8.30
CA VAL A 121 -8.66 15.82 -9.26
C VAL A 121 -7.47 16.75 -9.00
N PHE A 122 -6.33 16.15 -8.69
CA PHE A 122 -5.06 16.83 -8.53
C PHE A 122 -4.08 16.33 -9.61
N GLU A 123 -4.06 16.97 -10.77
CA GLU A 123 -3.22 16.56 -11.92
C GLU A 123 -2.16 17.60 -12.32
N MET A 124 -2.02 18.66 -11.53
CA MET A 124 -1.09 19.76 -11.79
C MET A 124 0.31 19.46 -11.27
N SER A 125 1.31 19.63 -12.13
CA SER A 125 2.72 19.53 -11.77
C SER A 125 3.18 20.72 -10.94
N SER A 126 4.18 20.52 -10.07
CA SER A 126 4.82 21.57 -9.27
C SER A 126 3.82 22.33 -8.40
N ARG A 127 2.94 21.57 -7.74
CA ARG A 127 1.91 22.06 -6.83
C ARG A 127 1.88 21.22 -5.56
N SER A 128 1.36 21.82 -4.50
CA SER A 128 1.19 21.14 -3.21
C SER A 128 -0.25 21.26 -2.72
N LEU A 129 -0.84 20.14 -2.32
CA LEU A 129 -2.10 20.08 -1.57
C LEU A 129 -1.77 19.64 -0.14
N ILE A 130 -1.88 20.55 0.82
CA ILE A 130 -1.43 20.35 2.20
C ILE A 130 -2.59 20.59 3.15
N GLY A 131 -2.95 19.59 3.94
CA GLY A 131 -3.86 19.75 5.06
C GLY A 131 -3.17 20.06 6.38
N ALA A 132 -3.99 20.23 7.41
CA ALA A 132 -3.57 20.31 8.79
C ALA A 132 -3.38 18.89 9.35
N PRO A 133 -2.21 18.60 9.94
CA PRO A 133 -1.94 17.29 10.50
C PRO A 133 -2.87 17.03 11.68
N GLY A 134 -3.31 15.79 11.80
CA GLY A 134 -4.00 15.31 12.99
C GLY A 134 -4.12 13.80 12.95
N VAL A 135 -4.24 13.19 14.11
CA VAL A 135 -4.37 11.75 14.20
C VAL A 135 -5.79 11.38 13.78
N SER A 136 -5.96 10.85 12.58
CA SER A 136 -7.22 10.20 12.18
C SER A 136 -7.34 8.87 12.94
N LEU A 137 -7.54 8.95 14.25
CA LEU A 137 -7.82 7.77 15.07
C LEU A 137 -9.22 7.28 14.77
N ASN A 138 -9.30 6.00 14.46
CA ASN A 138 -10.51 5.21 14.36
C ASN A 138 -10.99 4.79 15.77
N ARG A 139 -11.09 5.75 16.71
CA ARG A 139 -11.48 5.40 18.08
C ARG A 139 -12.98 5.55 18.23
N ASP A 140 -13.63 4.39 18.31
CA ASP A 140 -15.01 4.19 18.71
C ASP A 140 -15.42 5.14 19.85
N GLU A 141 -16.30 6.08 19.54
CA GLU A 141 -17.22 6.66 20.51
C GLU A 141 -18.65 6.30 20.07
N GLY A 142 -19.07 5.08 20.42
CA GLY A 142 -20.48 4.68 20.49
C GLY A 142 -20.97 3.69 19.43
N VAL A 143 -21.52 2.57 19.89
CA VAL A 143 -22.35 1.65 19.09
C VAL A 143 -23.48 2.46 18.45
N GLY A 144 -23.49 2.59 17.13
CA GLY A 144 -24.56 3.24 16.37
C GLY A 144 -24.31 4.70 15.95
N ALA A 145 -23.17 5.30 16.29
CA ALA A 145 -22.74 6.51 15.58
C ALA A 145 -22.15 6.06 14.22
N PRO A 146 -22.53 6.67 13.07
CA PRO A 146 -21.79 6.42 11.83
C PRO A 146 -20.33 6.73 12.15
N ALA A 147 -19.39 5.84 11.82
CA ALA A 147 -17.99 5.98 12.17
C ALA A 147 -17.48 7.37 11.73
N ARG A 148 -17.53 8.35 12.64
CA ARG A 148 -17.04 9.70 12.40
C ARG A 148 -15.54 9.63 12.66
N MET A 149 -14.83 9.20 11.62
CA MET A 149 -13.42 8.89 11.67
C MET A 149 -12.57 10.12 12.00
N GLY A 150 -11.84 10.08 13.10
CA GLY A 150 -10.94 11.16 13.53
C GLY A 150 -11.60 12.16 14.49
N LYS A 151 -10.83 12.54 15.52
CA LYS A 151 -11.18 13.68 16.38
C LYS A 151 -11.29 14.96 15.55
N PRO A 152 -12.10 15.95 15.98
CA PRO A 152 -12.00 17.32 15.49
C PRO A 152 -10.55 17.79 15.53
N GLY A 153 -10.04 18.38 14.45
CA GLY A 153 -8.70 18.99 14.42
C GLY A 153 -7.74 18.53 13.31
N ALA A 154 -8.16 17.68 12.36
CA ALA A 154 -7.40 17.34 11.15
C ALA A 154 -8.14 17.79 9.88
N THR A 155 -7.45 17.86 8.74
CA THR A 155 -8.13 18.03 7.44
C THR A 155 -8.73 16.72 6.95
N ARG A 156 -10.03 16.75 6.57
CA ARG A 156 -10.70 15.62 5.91
C ARG A 156 -11.33 16.05 4.59
N LEU A 157 -11.15 15.24 3.55
CA LEU A 157 -11.90 15.31 2.30
C LEU A 157 -12.98 14.22 2.33
N ILE A 158 -14.25 14.61 2.31
CA ILE A 158 -15.38 13.69 2.48
C ILE A 158 -16.21 13.65 1.20
N LEU A 159 -16.18 12.52 0.49
CA LEU A 159 -17.05 12.32 -0.67
C LEU A 159 -18.47 12.00 -0.24
N THR A 160 -19.44 12.76 -0.74
CA THR A 160 -20.87 12.60 -0.47
C THR A 160 -21.68 12.52 -1.78
N GLY A 161 -22.97 12.18 -1.66
CA GLY A 161 -23.88 12.07 -2.80
C GLY A 161 -23.68 10.78 -3.62
N GLU A 162 -24.27 10.72 -4.80
CA GLU A 162 -24.33 9.48 -5.62
C GLU A 162 -22.95 8.93 -6.01
N ARG A 163 -21.95 9.81 -6.12
CA ARG A 163 -20.56 9.47 -6.47
C ARG A 163 -19.85 8.65 -5.40
N VAL A 164 -20.41 8.57 -4.18
CA VAL A 164 -20.04 7.60 -3.15
C VAL A 164 -20.07 6.17 -3.68
N VAL A 165 -20.90 5.86 -4.67
CA VAL A 165 -21.04 4.47 -5.15
C VAL A 165 -19.89 4.06 -6.06
N ASP A 166 -19.36 4.95 -6.91
CA ASP A 166 -18.54 4.54 -8.06
C ASP A 166 -17.25 5.35 -8.28
N ALA A 167 -17.11 6.51 -7.64
CA ALA A 167 -16.00 7.42 -7.89
C ALA A 167 -14.91 7.32 -6.82
N PRO A 168 -13.62 7.47 -7.15
CA PRO A 168 -12.61 7.69 -6.13
C PRO A 168 -12.83 9.03 -5.42
N VAL A 169 -12.40 9.14 -4.16
CA VAL A 169 -12.49 10.40 -3.41
C VAL A 169 -11.47 11.41 -3.97
N LEU A 170 -10.24 10.94 -4.18
CA LEU A 170 -9.12 11.73 -4.70
C LEU A 170 -8.42 10.99 -5.83
N ARG A 171 -8.14 11.69 -6.92
CA ARG A 171 -7.20 11.26 -7.95
C ARG A 171 -5.98 12.19 -7.94
N PHE A 172 -4.81 11.64 -7.66
CA PHE A 172 -3.53 12.33 -7.81
C PHE A 172 -2.84 11.85 -9.08
N GLY A 173 -2.79 12.73 -10.08
CA GLY A 173 -2.22 12.49 -11.38
C GLY A 173 -3.26 12.21 -12.47
N THR A 174 -2.87 11.44 -13.49
CA THR A 174 -3.63 11.32 -14.75
C THR A 174 -4.88 10.44 -14.63
N ALA A 175 -5.86 10.67 -15.50
CA ALA A 175 -7.07 9.84 -15.56
C ALA A 175 -6.83 8.43 -16.13
N ILE A 176 -5.79 8.29 -16.94
CA ILE A 176 -5.48 7.09 -17.72
C ILE A 176 -4.04 6.71 -17.40
N PRO A 177 -3.70 5.40 -17.34
CA PRO A 177 -2.32 4.97 -17.27
C PRO A 177 -1.44 5.69 -18.32
N PRO A 178 -0.24 6.14 -17.95
CA PRO A 178 0.66 6.78 -18.89
C PRO A 178 1.06 5.83 -20.04
N LYS A 179 1.30 6.41 -21.22
CA LYS A 179 1.75 5.67 -22.40
C LYS A 179 3.22 5.95 -22.72
N SER A 180 3.77 7.03 -22.18
CA SER A 180 5.17 7.42 -22.31
C SER A 180 5.66 8.09 -21.02
N ASP A 181 6.96 8.39 -20.97
CA ASP A 181 7.63 9.15 -19.92
C ASP A 181 7.51 10.67 -20.17
N GLY A 182 6.50 11.08 -20.94
CA GLY A 182 6.36 12.40 -21.52
C GLY A 182 5.72 13.45 -20.60
N PRO A 183 5.18 14.54 -21.19
CA PRO A 183 4.58 15.66 -20.45
C PRO A 183 3.23 15.31 -19.83
N GLU A 184 2.66 14.14 -20.11
CA GLU A 184 1.41 13.68 -19.49
C GLU A 184 1.56 13.40 -17.99
N LEU A 185 2.78 13.12 -17.51
CA LEU A 185 3.01 12.81 -16.10
C LEU A 185 2.87 14.06 -15.22
N THR A 186 2.15 13.93 -14.11
CA THR A 186 2.11 14.94 -13.05
C THR A 186 3.41 14.86 -12.23
N ARG A 187 4.18 15.95 -12.24
CA ARG A 187 5.56 15.98 -11.75
C ARG A 187 5.77 16.89 -10.56
N ASN A 188 6.67 16.50 -9.66
CA ASN A 188 7.18 17.36 -8.59
C ASN A 188 6.05 17.93 -7.71
N SER A 189 5.04 17.11 -7.43
CA SER A 189 3.85 17.53 -6.68
C SER A 189 3.79 16.85 -5.33
N VAL A 190 3.14 17.52 -4.37
CA VAL A 190 3.14 17.13 -2.96
C VAL A 190 1.70 16.99 -2.45
N LEU A 191 1.40 15.88 -1.78
CA LEU A 191 0.11 15.63 -1.11
C LEU A 191 0.38 15.28 0.36
N ARG A 192 -0.12 16.07 1.31
CA ARG A 192 0.25 15.88 2.73
C ARG A 192 -0.87 16.16 3.72
N ASN A 193 -0.80 15.48 4.87
CA ASN A 193 -1.52 15.82 6.10
C ASN A 193 -3.05 15.92 5.93
N LEU A 194 -3.66 14.94 5.26
CA LEU A 194 -5.11 14.90 5.12
C LEU A 194 -5.62 13.46 5.09
N ALA A 195 -6.87 13.29 5.51
CA ALA A 195 -7.60 12.05 5.32
C ALA A 195 -8.60 12.20 4.18
N VAL A 196 -8.76 11.16 3.37
CA VAL A 196 -9.89 11.01 2.47
C VAL A 196 -10.86 9.99 3.04
N CYS A 197 -12.14 10.33 3.00
CA CYS A 197 -13.21 9.53 3.56
C CYS A 197 -14.37 9.49 2.57
N ARG A 198 -15.12 8.40 2.64
CA ARG A 198 -16.38 8.25 1.90
C ARG A 198 -17.52 8.23 2.90
N ASP A 199 -18.56 9.04 2.68
CA ASP A 199 -19.75 9.03 3.52
C ASP A 199 -20.65 7.84 3.16
N ASN A 200 -20.25 6.64 3.61
CA ASN A 200 -20.93 5.36 3.33
C ASN A 200 -22.26 5.19 4.10
N GLN A 201 -23.07 6.25 4.21
CA GLN A 201 -24.33 6.23 4.96
C GLN A 201 -25.53 5.81 4.10
N GLY A 202 -26.42 5.02 4.73
CA GLY A 202 -27.68 4.61 4.14
C GLY A 202 -27.52 3.75 2.89
N ALA A 203 -28.24 4.12 1.82
CA ALA A 203 -28.26 3.41 0.53
C ALA A 203 -27.04 3.73 -0.36
N LEU A 204 -26.27 4.78 -0.03
CA LEU A 204 -25.10 5.21 -0.79
C LEU A 204 -23.86 4.63 -0.14
N ARG A 205 -23.39 3.50 -0.65
CA ARG A 205 -22.15 2.84 -0.22
C ARG A 205 -21.28 2.54 -1.44
N ALA A 206 -19.97 2.49 -1.24
CA ALA A 206 -19.06 2.03 -2.27
C ALA A 206 -19.50 0.68 -2.84
N ARG A 207 -19.56 0.58 -4.18
CA ARG A 207 -19.89 -0.68 -4.84
C ARG A 207 -18.74 -1.68 -4.71
N ALA A 208 -19.11 -2.96 -4.70
CA ALA A 208 -18.17 -4.06 -4.91
C ALA A 208 -17.70 -4.14 -6.37
N SER A 209 -16.75 -5.04 -6.64
CA SER A 209 -16.27 -5.29 -8.01
C SER A 209 -17.33 -6.01 -8.86
N ARG A 210 -17.57 -5.50 -10.07
CA ARG A 210 -18.54 -6.02 -11.05
C ARG A 210 -18.00 -7.23 -11.81
N ASP A 211 -16.70 -7.23 -12.09
CA ASP A 211 -16.03 -8.28 -12.86
C ASP A 211 -15.24 -9.27 -11.99
N GLY A 212 -15.24 -9.06 -10.67
CA GLY A 212 -14.49 -9.89 -9.73
C GLY A 212 -12.99 -9.57 -9.68
N THR A 213 -12.55 -8.45 -10.26
CA THR A 213 -11.18 -7.97 -10.17
C THR A 213 -11.04 -6.83 -9.16
N ALA A 214 -9.89 -6.77 -8.49
CA ALA A 214 -9.55 -5.69 -7.57
C ALA A 214 -9.45 -4.32 -8.27
N THR A 215 -9.09 -4.30 -9.56
CA THR A 215 -8.97 -3.07 -10.35
C THR A 215 -10.30 -2.42 -10.72
N ASP A 216 -11.41 -3.17 -10.69
CA ASP A 216 -12.75 -2.60 -10.88
C ASP A 216 -13.35 -2.03 -9.58
N CYS A 217 -12.80 -2.36 -8.41
CA CYS A 217 -13.26 -1.79 -7.14
C CYS A 217 -13.05 -0.29 -7.08
N VAL A 218 -13.93 0.37 -6.33
CA VAL A 218 -13.80 1.80 -6.08
C VAL A 218 -12.66 2.05 -5.10
N ALA A 219 -11.75 2.94 -5.50
CA ALA A 219 -10.63 3.34 -4.66
C ALA A 219 -10.99 4.54 -3.76
N GLY A 220 -10.26 4.73 -2.66
CA GLY A 220 -10.27 5.99 -1.93
C GLY A 220 -9.40 7.01 -2.64
N ILE A 221 -8.14 6.62 -2.88
CA ILE A 221 -7.14 7.42 -3.58
C ILE A 221 -6.60 6.65 -4.78
N VAL A 222 -6.63 7.27 -5.95
CA VAL A 222 -5.95 6.78 -7.16
C VAL A 222 -4.71 7.64 -7.40
N CYS A 223 -3.54 7.01 -7.44
CA CYS A 223 -2.28 7.62 -7.85
C CYS A 223 -1.91 7.06 -9.23
N SER A 224 -1.94 7.91 -10.25
CA SER A 224 -1.70 7.51 -11.64
C SER A 224 -0.82 8.50 -12.39
N GLY A 225 0.14 8.02 -13.19
CA GLY A 225 0.94 8.91 -14.03
C GLY A 225 1.73 9.95 -13.22
N LEU A 226 2.25 9.56 -12.06
CA LEU A 226 3.03 10.44 -11.19
C LEU A 226 4.52 10.30 -11.48
N SER A 227 5.25 11.41 -11.38
CA SER A 227 6.71 11.36 -11.38
C SER A 227 7.30 12.31 -10.33
N SER A 228 8.23 11.81 -9.51
CA SER A 228 8.86 12.62 -8.44
C SER A 228 7.83 13.23 -7.48
N ALA A 229 6.76 12.48 -7.17
CA ALA A 229 5.72 12.93 -6.25
C ALA A 229 6.03 12.50 -4.80
N LEU A 230 5.57 13.31 -3.84
CA LEU A 230 5.72 13.04 -2.42
C LEU A 230 4.36 13.06 -1.73
N ILE A 231 4.00 11.92 -1.16
CA ILE A 231 2.78 11.70 -0.40
C ILE A 231 3.20 11.40 1.04
N GLU A 232 2.75 12.20 2.01
CA GLU A 232 3.19 12.06 3.40
C GLU A 232 2.02 12.27 4.38
N ASN A 233 1.84 11.33 5.31
CA ASN A 233 0.80 11.40 6.33
C ASN A 233 -0.60 11.61 5.72
N VAL A 234 -0.94 10.75 4.76
CA VAL A 234 -2.24 10.75 4.08
C VAL A 234 -2.95 9.43 4.36
N SER A 235 -4.22 9.50 4.69
CA SER A 235 -5.01 8.32 5.04
C SER A 235 -6.21 8.16 4.11
N SER A 236 -6.47 6.92 3.68
CA SER A 236 -7.72 6.55 3.02
C SER A 236 -8.60 5.75 3.96
N PHE A 237 -9.87 6.11 4.02
CA PHE A 237 -10.85 5.42 4.84
C PHE A 237 -12.07 4.94 4.06
N ASP A 238 -12.58 3.78 4.45
CA ASP A 238 -13.87 3.21 4.04
C ASP A 238 -14.05 3.11 2.52
N SER A 239 -12.97 2.75 1.83
CA SER A 239 -12.99 2.41 0.41
C SER A 239 -12.59 0.94 0.23
N PRO A 240 -13.25 0.18 -0.66
CA PRO A 240 -12.88 -1.20 -0.98
C PRO A 240 -11.39 -1.35 -1.34
N VAL A 241 -10.87 -0.40 -2.11
CA VAL A 241 -9.42 -0.22 -2.30
C VAL A 241 -9.03 1.09 -1.63
N GLY A 242 -8.12 1.08 -0.65
CA GLY A 242 -7.65 2.32 -0.01
C GLY A 242 -6.84 3.15 -1.00
N TRP A 243 -5.75 2.58 -1.49
CA TRP A 243 -4.86 3.18 -2.48
C TRP A 243 -4.78 2.31 -3.72
N TYR A 244 -4.90 2.93 -4.90
CA TYR A 244 -4.54 2.30 -6.16
C TYR A 244 -3.41 3.09 -6.83
N CYS A 245 -2.21 2.49 -6.89
CA CYS A 245 -0.99 3.13 -7.38
C CYS A 245 -0.47 2.43 -8.64
N HIS A 246 -0.52 3.13 -9.77
CA HIS A 246 -0.06 2.62 -11.07
C HIS A 246 0.53 3.75 -11.93
N GLY A 247 1.39 3.43 -12.89
CA GLY A 247 2.07 4.42 -13.73
C GLY A 247 2.90 5.44 -12.95
N CYS A 248 3.42 5.08 -11.77
CA CYS A 248 4.15 5.99 -10.90
C CYS A 248 5.66 5.80 -11.02
N VAL A 249 6.41 6.91 -11.03
CA VAL A 249 7.87 6.93 -11.23
C VAL A 249 8.58 7.76 -10.16
N TYR A 250 9.57 7.21 -9.47
CA TYR A 250 10.34 7.95 -8.44
C TYR A 250 9.43 8.65 -7.40
N SER A 251 8.33 8.00 -7.01
CA SER A 251 7.31 8.58 -6.12
C SER A 251 7.33 7.91 -4.75
N LYS A 252 7.04 8.68 -3.71
CA LYS A 252 7.23 8.29 -2.30
C LYS A 252 5.92 8.42 -1.53
N TRP A 253 5.56 7.38 -0.79
CA TRP A 253 4.50 7.33 0.20
C TRP A 253 5.14 7.12 1.57
N ASP A 254 4.99 8.09 2.46
CA ASP A 254 5.57 8.06 3.80
C ASP A 254 4.47 8.22 4.86
N ASP A 255 4.44 7.33 5.85
CA ASP A 255 3.45 7.32 6.94
C ASP A 255 1.98 7.40 6.43
N CYS A 256 1.69 6.78 5.29
CA CYS A 256 0.36 6.74 4.70
C CYS A 256 -0.45 5.55 5.24
N SER A 257 -1.77 5.67 5.30
CA SER A 257 -2.59 4.57 5.82
C SER A 257 -3.84 4.26 5.01
N ALA A 258 -4.34 3.03 5.16
CA ALA A 258 -5.62 2.58 4.63
C ALA A 258 -6.40 1.83 5.70
N TRP A 259 -7.63 2.24 5.94
CA TRP A 259 -8.50 1.63 6.93
C TRP A 259 -9.86 1.35 6.32
N ARG A 260 -10.40 0.17 6.61
CA ARG A 260 -11.74 -0.18 6.17
C ARG A 260 -12.58 -0.67 7.34
N THR A 261 -13.67 0.03 7.62
CA THR A 261 -14.59 -0.29 8.73
C THR A 261 -15.99 -0.64 8.25
N THR A 262 -16.35 -0.21 7.04
CA THR A 262 -17.67 -0.49 6.44
C THR A 262 -17.56 -1.41 5.21
N PRO A 263 -18.38 -2.48 5.12
CA PRO A 263 -18.46 -3.30 3.91
C PRO A 263 -19.05 -2.50 2.74
N ALA A 264 -18.89 -3.03 1.53
CA ALA A 264 -19.46 -2.47 0.32
C ALA A 264 -21.01 -2.58 0.35
N SER A 265 -21.66 -2.04 -0.68
CA SER A 265 -23.11 -2.20 -0.88
C SER A 265 -23.54 -3.66 -1.04
N GLU A 266 -22.63 -4.53 -1.51
CA GLU A 266 -22.87 -5.95 -1.77
C GLU A 266 -21.68 -6.77 -1.25
N ALA A 267 -21.94 -7.96 -0.69
CA ALA A 267 -20.88 -8.82 -0.16
C ALA A 267 -20.10 -9.59 -1.26
N ARG A 268 -20.72 -9.81 -2.42
CA ARG A 268 -20.09 -10.52 -3.53
C ARG A 268 -18.99 -9.64 -4.13
N ASN A 269 -17.79 -10.20 -4.28
CA ASN A 269 -16.61 -9.47 -4.79
C ASN A 269 -16.30 -8.20 -3.98
N ASP A 270 -16.62 -8.21 -2.68
CA ASP A 270 -16.29 -7.12 -1.78
C ASP A 270 -14.82 -7.23 -1.35
N PHE A 271 -13.92 -6.65 -2.15
CA PHE A 271 -12.50 -6.61 -1.84
C PHE A 271 -12.20 -5.59 -0.75
N SER A 272 -11.43 -5.95 0.27
CA SER A 272 -10.84 -5.02 1.24
C SER A 272 -9.33 -4.99 1.04
N ILE A 273 -8.85 -4.06 0.21
CA ILE A 273 -7.43 -3.94 -0.13
C ILE A 273 -6.90 -2.60 0.38
N GLY A 274 -5.91 -2.62 1.27
CA GLY A 274 -5.30 -1.40 1.79
C GLY A 274 -4.54 -0.65 0.70
N PHE A 275 -3.53 -1.32 0.13
CA PHE A 275 -2.72 -0.80 -0.97
C PHE A 275 -2.74 -1.77 -2.15
N LEU A 276 -3.25 -1.33 -3.28
CA LEU A 276 -3.20 -2.02 -4.57
C LEU A 276 -2.13 -1.34 -5.43
N ILE A 277 -0.99 -2.00 -5.61
CA ILE A 277 0.19 -1.45 -6.27
C ILE A 277 0.49 -2.29 -7.52
N GLY A 278 0.61 -1.62 -8.67
CA GLY A 278 0.98 -2.25 -9.92
C GLY A 278 -0.06 -2.06 -11.01
N GLY A 279 -0.13 -3.00 -11.94
CA GLY A 279 -0.96 -2.88 -13.13
C GLY A 279 -0.42 -3.70 -14.29
N TYR A 280 -1.12 -3.62 -15.42
CA TYR A 280 -0.82 -4.45 -16.59
C TYR A 280 -0.02 -3.73 -17.68
N VAL A 281 0.26 -2.44 -17.49
CA VAL A 281 1.17 -1.69 -18.38
C VAL A 281 2.57 -2.24 -18.16
N ARG A 282 3.19 -2.75 -19.22
CA ARG A 282 4.50 -3.41 -19.14
C ARG A 282 5.67 -2.46 -19.41
N ASN A 283 5.39 -1.38 -20.13
CA ASN A 283 6.36 -0.34 -20.45
C ASN A 283 5.60 0.94 -20.84
N PHE A 284 6.01 2.08 -20.29
CA PHE A 284 5.55 3.41 -20.69
C PHE A 284 6.73 4.40 -20.74
N GLY A 285 7.90 3.95 -21.18
CA GLY A 285 9.18 4.66 -21.04
C GLY A 285 9.99 4.20 -19.82
N TYR A 286 9.34 3.51 -18.88
CA TYR A 286 9.96 2.84 -17.74
C TYR A 286 9.55 1.38 -17.65
N ALA A 287 10.30 0.60 -16.87
CA ALA A 287 10.03 -0.81 -16.62
C ALA A 287 8.73 -0.99 -15.85
N GLY A 288 7.86 -1.88 -16.34
CA GLY A 288 6.66 -2.29 -15.63
C GLY A 288 5.57 -1.22 -15.49
N ALA A 289 4.65 -1.48 -14.57
CA ALA A 289 3.50 -0.67 -14.26
C ALA A 289 3.85 0.45 -13.29
N ASN A 290 4.99 0.38 -12.60
CA ASN A 290 5.56 1.42 -11.74
C ASN A 290 7.08 1.30 -11.85
N ALA A 291 7.80 2.40 -11.61
CA ALA A 291 9.26 2.42 -11.64
C ALA A 291 9.83 3.24 -10.48
N SER A 292 10.56 2.61 -9.57
CA SER A 292 11.16 3.26 -8.39
C SER A 292 10.10 3.90 -7.51
N VAL A 293 9.17 3.10 -7.01
CA VAL A 293 8.18 3.56 -6.01
C VAL A 293 8.59 3.14 -4.61
N TYR A 294 8.43 4.06 -3.66
CA TYR A 294 8.88 3.88 -2.29
C TYR A 294 7.70 4.02 -1.34
N PHE A 295 7.43 2.99 -0.56
CA PHE A 295 6.41 3.00 0.48
C PHE A 295 7.11 2.76 1.81
N ASN A 296 6.96 3.71 2.72
CA ASN A 296 7.70 3.73 3.97
C ASN A 296 6.74 3.97 5.13
N ARG A 297 6.81 3.12 6.16
CA ARG A 297 5.96 3.19 7.36
C ARG A 297 4.46 3.28 7.06
N CYS A 298 4.03 2.71 5.95
CA CYS A 298 2.63 2.71 5.56
C CYS A 298 1.87 1.59 6.26
N VAL A 299 0.60 1.85 6.57
CA VAL A 299 -0.21 0.97 7.42
C VAL A 299 -1.54 0.60 6.76
N ALA A 300 -1.91 -0.69 6.74
CA ALA A 300 -3.21 -1.14 6.25
C ALA A 300 -3.91 -2.10 7.22
N TYR A 301 -5.16 -1.78 7.54
CA TYR A 301 -6.00 -2.62 8.41
C TYR A 301 -7.39 -2.84 7.83
N ASP A 302 -7.82 -4.11 7.85
CA ASP A 302 -9.20 -4.50 7.59
C ASP A 302 -9.93 -4.74 8.92
N MET A 303 -10.93 -3.92 9.23
CA MET A 303 -11.72 -4.06 10.46
C MET A 303 -13.04 -4.80 10.24
N ILE A 304 -13.35 -5.21 9.00
CA ILE A 304 -14.60 -5.88 8.65
C ILE A 304 -14.49 -7.40 8.83
N GLY A 305 -13.30 -7.98 8.65
CA GLY A 305 -13.04 -9.41 8.83
C GLY A 305 -13.56 -10.29 7.69
N GLY A 306 -13.43 -9.84 6.43
CA GLY A 306 -13.92 -10.55 5.25
C GLY A 306 -12.95 -11.62 4.69
N SER A 307 -13.46 -12.51 3.83
CA SER A 307 -12.67 -13.56 3.15
C SER A 307 -11.88 -13.10 1.92
N VAL A 308 -12.04 -11.84 1.51
CA VAL A 308 -11.37 -11.25 0.34
C VAL A 308 -10.67 -9.95 0.75
N SER A 309 -9.90 -10.02 1.84
CA SER A 309 -9.12 -8.87 2.32
C SER A 309 -7.62 -9.09 2.18
N VAL A 310 -6.93 -8.10 1.61
CA VAL A 310 -5.48 -8.12 1.40
C VAL A 310 -4.90 -6.81 1.93
N GLY A 311 -4.01 -6.84 2.91
CA GLY A 311 -3.41 -5.60 3.43
C GLY A 311 -2.67 -4.82 2.34
N LEU A 312 -1.76 -5.52 1.65
CA LEU A 312 -0.95 -4.99 0.57
C LEU A 312 -0.94 -5.98 -0.61
N ARG A 313 -1.38 -5.55 -1.78
CA ARG A 313 -1.38 -6.35 -3.01
C ARG A 313 -0.52 -5.68 -4.08
N LEU A 314 0.54 -6.38 -4.45
CA LEU A 314 1.39 -6.11 -5.58
C LEU A 314 0.92 -7.01 -6.74
N PHE A 315 0.51 -6.43 -7.88
CA PHE A 315 0.03 -7.22 -9.03
C PHE A 315 0.53 -6.76 -10.40
N GLY A 316 0.58 -7.70 -11.34
CA GLY A 316 0.87 -7.44 -12.74
C GLY A 316 2.35 -7.28 -13.05
N ALA A 317 2.68 -6.35 -13.94
CA ALA A 317 4.03 -6.11 -14.43
C ALA A 317 4.80 -5.18 -13.48
N ILE A 318 5.06 -5.59 -12.25
CA ILE A 318 5.65 -4.71 -11.23
C ILE A 318 7.16 -4.64 -11.40
N ALA A 319 7.74 -3.44 -11.25
CA ALA A 319 9.19 -3.27 -11.21
C ALA A 319 9.57 -2.24 -10.15
N ASP A 320 10.84 -2.27 -9.73
CA ASP A 320 11.52 -1.29 -8.90
C ASP A 320 10.65 -0.82 -7.70
N THR A 321 10.10 -1.77 -6.94
CA THR A 321 9.16 -1.46 -5.85
C THR A 321 9.81 -1.72 -4.49
N PHE A 322 9.92 -0.66 -3.70
CA PHE A 322 10.61 -0.66 -2.40
C PHE A 322 9.63 -0.37 -1.27
N LEU A 323 9.46 -1.35 -0.38
CA LEU A 323 8.52 -1.32 0.74
C LEU A 323 9.30 -1.49 2.04
N THR A 324 9.27 -0.47 2.90
CA THR A 324 10.03 -0.45 4.16
C THR A 324 9.10 -0.17 5.34
N GLN A 325 9.24 -0.97 6.41
CA GLN A 325 8.48 -0.82 7.66
C GLN A 325 6.96 -0.77 7.43
N ILE A 326 6.46 -1.53 6.46
CA ILE A 326 5.02 -1.62 6.20
C ILE A 326 4.37 -2.43 7.32
N GLU A 327 3.22 -1.97 7.81
CA GLU A 327 2.40 -2.72 8.75
C GLU A 327 1.07 -3.08 8.09
N VAL A 328 0.73 -4.36 8.12
CA VAL A 328 -0.58 -4.84 7.70
C VAL A 328 -1.19 -5.71 8.79
N GLY A 329 -2.50 -5.60 9.00
CA GLY A 329 -3.14 -6.50 9.95
C GLY A 329 -4.63 -6.72 9.79
N ARG A 330 -5.11 -7.77 10.46
CA ARG A 330 -6.53 -8.21 10.48
C ARG A 330 -7.13 -8.51 9.10
N CYS A 331 -6.30 -8.83 8.13
CA CYS A 331 -6.70 -9.19 6.77
C CYS A 331 -6.66 -10.71 6.54
N TYR A 332 -7.29 -11.17 5.46
CA TYR A 332 -7.22 -12.56 5.03
C TYR A 332 -5.79 -12.90 4.59
N VAL A 333 -5.22 -12.07 3.71
CA VAL A 333 -3.81 -12.11 3.31
C VAL A 333 -3.11 -10.82 3.73
N GLY A 334 -1.96 -10.92 4.39
CA GLY A 334 -1.16 -9.73 4.76
C GLY A 334 -0.60 -9.03 3.53
N ILE A 335 0.37 -9.67 2.89
CA ILE A 335 1.06 -9.17 1.69
C ILE A 335 0.93 -10.21 0.58
N GLU A 336 0.43 -9.80 -0.58
CA GLU A 336 0.34 -10.64 -1.79
C GLU A 336 1.19 -10.04 -2.92
N ILE A 337 2.01 -10.86 -3.57
CA ILE A 337 2.72 -10.53 -4.81
C ILE A 337 2.26 -11.50 -5.91
N ASP A 338 1.62 -10.98 -6.95
CA ASP A 338 0.93 -11.74 -8.00
C ASP A 338 1.34 -11.26 -9.40
N GLY A 339 2.20 -12.00 -10.09
CA GLY A 339 2.73 -11.65 -11.42
C GLY A 339 1.81 -11.98 -12.61
N ARG A 340 0.49 -12.08 -12.39
CA ARG A 340 -0.48 -12.35 -13.46
C ARG A 340 -0.83 -11.13 -14.29
N ASP A 341 -1.09 -11.36 -15.57
CA ASP A 341 -1.72 -10.38 -16.44
C ASP A 341 -3.23 -10.26 -16.19
N ALA A 342 -3.88 -9.35 -16.93
CA ALA A 342 -5.32 -9.11 -16.83
C ALA A 342 -6.18 -10.34 -17.22
N SER A 343 -5.60 -11.32 -17.91
CA SER A 343 -6.26 -12.57 -18.28
C SER A 343 -6.05 -13.69 -17.25
N GLY A 344 -5.36 -13.40 -16.14
CA GLY A 344 -5.08 -14.35 -15.07
C GLY A 344 -3.94 -15.33 -15.38
N ARG A 345 -3.11 -15.05 -16.39
CA ARG A 345 -1.94 -15.88 -16.72
C ARG A 345 -0.67 -15.25 -16.16
N THR A 346 0.27 -16.08 -15.68
CA THR A 346 1.64 -15.61 -15.37
C THR A 346 2.20 -14.88 -16.60
N ILE A 347 2.67 -13.65 -16.43
CA ILE A 347 3.21 -12.87 -17.55
C ILE A 347 4.46 -13.58 -18.09
N PRO A 348 4.52 -13.97 -19.39
CA PRO A 348 5.71 -14.58 -19.95
C PRO A 348 6.91 -13.63 -19.90
N VAL A 349 8.12 -14.18 -19.82
CA VAL A 349 9.34 -13.36 -19.71
C VAL A 349 9.60 -12.56 -20.98
N ASP A 350 9.34 -13.16 -22.14
CA ASP A 350 9.51 -12.50 -23.44
C ASP A 350 8.48 -11.38 -23.65
N ASP A 351 7.38 -11.46 -22.90
CA ASP A 351 6.27 -10.51 -22.88
C ASP A 351 6.53 -9.34 -21.93
N ASN A 352 7.47 -9.49 -20.99
CA ASN A 352 7.88 -8.46 -20.05
C ASN A 352 9.42 -8.34 -20.05
N PRO A 353 9.99 -7.53 -20.97
CA PRO A 353 11.43 -7.46 -21.18
C PRO A 353 12.19 -6.82 -20.01
N THR A 354 11.50 -6.38 -18.97
CA THR A 354 12.13 -5.70 -17.84
C THR A 354 12.29 -6.62 -16.63
N GLN A 355 13.32 -6.34 -15.84
CA GLN A 355 13.50 -6.97 -14.55
C GLN A 355 12.37 -6.51 -13.62
N GLN A 356 11.87 -7.44 -12.81
CA GLN A 356 10.79 -7.19 -11.88
C GLN A 356 11.31 -7.43 -10.49
N ASP A 357 11.55 -6.38 -9.73
CA ASP A 357 12.13 -6.46 -8.40
C ASP A 357 11.21 -5.84 -7.34
N VAL A 358 11.10 -6.57 -6.23
CA VAL A 358 10.35 -6.14 -5.05
C VAL A 358 11.23 -6.31 -3.82
N HIS A 359 11.37 -5.23 -3.06
CA HIS A 359 12.08 -5.22 -1.79
C HIS A 359 11.08 -5.01 -0.65
N LEU A 360 10.96 -5.98 0.25
CA LEU A 360 10.19 -5.90 1.50
C LEU A 360 11.18 -5.85 2.68
N ILE A 361 11.28 -4.71 3.36
CA ILE A 361 12.25 -4.51 4.44
C ILE A 361 11.51 -4.21 5.74
N ASN A 362 11.75 -5.02 6.78
CA ASN A 362 11.10 -4.95 8.08
C ASN A 362 9.55 -4.89 8.01
N PRO A 363 8.85 -5.68 7.17
CA PRO A 363 7.38 -5.68 7.21
C PRO A 363 6.88 -6.26 8.53
N VAL A 364 5.78 -5.72 9.04
CA VAL A 364 5.01 -6.22 10.17
C VAL A 364 3.67 -6.73 9.62
N VAL A 365 3.41 -8.02 9.77
CA VAL A 365 2.17 -8.67 9.36
C VAL A 365 1.53 -9.28 10.60
N ASP A 366 0.38 -8.76 11.03
CA ASP A 366 -0.26 -9.18 12.27
C ASP A 366 -1.72 -9.62 12.10
N ALA A 367 -2.12 -10.64 12.85
CA ALA A 367 -3.48 -11.15 12.93
C ALA A 367 -4.13 -11.50 11.58
N THR A 368 -3.35 -11.98 10.60
CA THR A 368 -3.92 -12.46 9.33
C THR A 368 -4.56 -13.83 9.49
N THR A 369 -5.67 -14.08 8.79
CA THR A 369 -6.47 -15.32 8.99
C THR A 369 -6.18 -16.44 7.98
N GLN A 370 -5.54 -16.14 6.84
CA GLN A 370 -5.25 -17.16 5.81
C GLN A 370 -3.77 -17.24 5.45
N GLN A 371 -3.13 -16.13 5.09
CA GLN A 371 -1.70 -16.08 4.84
C GLN A 371 -1.05 -14.79 5.34
N GLY A 372 0.17 -14.90 5.86
CA GLY A 372 0.97 -13.72 6.17
C GLY A 372 1.48 -13.06 4.89
N ILE A 373 2.41 -13.72 4.20
CA ILE A 373 2.97 -13.28 2.91
C ILE A 373 2.75 -14.38 1.86
N GLN A 374 2.22 -14.02 0.69
CA GLN A 374 1.94 -14.93 -0.42
C GLN A 374 2.60 -14.46 -1.71
N LEU A 375 3.32 -15.38 -2.36
CA LEU A 375 3.92 -15.19 -3.69
C LEU A 375 3.33 -16.19 -4.67
N ARG A 376 2.94 -15.70 -5.86
CA ARG A 376 2.41 -16.55 -6.93
C ARG A 376 2.62 -15.94 -8.31
N ASN A 377 2.62 -16.80 -9.33
CA ASN A 377 2.65 -16.41 -10.74
C ASN A 377 3.86 -15.52 -11.09
N LEU A 378 5.02 -15.80 -10.49
CA LEU A 378 6.22 -15.00 -10.71
C LEU A 378 7.08 -15.69 -11.76
N ASN A 379 7.27 -15.06 -12.91
CA ASN A 379 8.14 -15.58 -13.95
C ASN A 379 9.64 -15.51 -13.56
N ARG A 380 10.52 -16.07 -14.40
CA ARG A 380 11.97 -16.13 -14.11
C ARG A 380 12.69 -14.77 -14.03
N SER A 381 12.08 -13.65 -14.42
CA SER A 381 12.67 -12.31 -14.30
C SER A 381 12.34 -11.62 -12.98
N PHE A 382 11.50 -12.24 -12.14
CA PHE A 382 11.18 -11.71 -10.82
C PHE A 382 12.32 -11.93 -9.82
N GLN A 383 12.57 -10.92 -9.01
CA GLN A 383 13.39 -10.97 -7.81
C GLN A 383 12.59 -10.39 -6.63
N VAL A 384 12.40 -11.19 -5.59
CA VAL A 384 11.74 -10.74 -4.35
C VAL A 384 12.73 -10.86 -3.20
N SER A 385 13.05 -9.74 -2.56
CA SER A 385 13.93 -9.66 -1.40
C SER A 385 13.15 -9.28 -0.15
N ILE A 386 13.09 -10.18 0.83
CA ILE A 386 12.40 -9.99 2.11
C ILE A 386 13.46 -9.94 3.22
N ILE A 387 13.54 -8.85 3.96
CA ILE A 387 14.57 -8.62 4.98
C ILE A 387 13.88 -8.36 6.32
N SER A 388 14.23 -9.15 7.32
CA SER A 388 13.77 -9.03 8.70
C SER A 388 12.24 -8.90 8.87
N PRO A 389 11.42 -9.76 8.25
CA PRO A 389 9.98 -9.71 8.44
C PRO A 389 9.59 -10.06 9.88
N TYR A 390 8.52 -9.44 10.39
CA TYR A 390 7.77 -9.92 11.54
C TYR A 390 6.41 -10.39 11.03
N VAL A 391 6.11 -11.68 11.18
CA VAL A 391 4.82 -12.24 10.77
C VAL A 391 4.22 -13.02 11.93
N ALA A 392 3.05 -12.59 12.38
CA ALA A 392 2.27 -13.25 13.42
C ALA A 392 0.83 -13.44 12.92
N THR A 393 0.44 -14.68 12.68
CA THR A 393 -0.87 -14.96 12.09
C THR A 393 -1.86 -15.54 13.10
N ALA A 394 -3.15 -15.32 12.88
CA ALA A 394 -4.23 -15.81 13.72
C ALA A 394 -4.85 -17.07 13.11
N GLY A 395 -4.09 -18.16 13.05
CA GLY A 395 -4.57 -19.46 12.53
C GLY A 395 -4.52 -19.58 11.00
N ALA A 396 -3.56 -18.90 10.35
CA ALA A 396 -3.34 -18.97 8.92
C ALA A 396 -3.00 -20.39 8.43
N LEU A 397 -3.28 -20.65 7.14
CA LEU A 397 -2.85 -21.86 6.46
C LEU A 397 -1.33 -21.93 6.31
N ALA A 398 -0.69 -20.78 6.09
CA ALA A 398 0.76 -20.62 6.04
C ALA A 398 1.14 -19.16 6.27
N ASP A 399 2.18 -18.91 7.05
CA ASP A 399 2.63 -17.53 7.29
C ASP A 399 3.47 -17.00 6.14
N PHE A 400 4.18 -17.87 5.44
CA PHE A 400 4.80 -17.59 4.15
C PHE A 400 4.45 -18.68 3.14
N SER A 401 3.95 -18.28 1.97
CA SER A 401 3.56 -19.22 0.91
C SER A 401 4.14 -18.86 -0.46
N ILE A 402 4.70 -19.87 -1.13
CA ILE A 402 5.06 -19.85 -2.54
C ILE A 402 4.21 -20.92 -3.24
N LEU A 403 3.34 -20.49 -4.13
CA LEU A 403 2.42 -21.39 -4.84
C LEU A 403 3.10 -22.02 -6.07
N GLY A 404 2.69 -23.25 -6.41
CA GLY A 404 3.23 -24.06 -7.51
C GLY A 404 2.21 -24.33 -8.63
N GLY A 405 2.53 -25.29 -9.52
CA GLY A 405 1.61 -25.69 -10.59
C GLY A 405 1.29 -24.57 -11.58
N ALA A 406 0.00 -24.24 -11.75
CA ALA A 406 -0.45 -23.13 -12.60
C ALA A 406 -0.03 -21.76 -12.06
N ASP A 407 0.22 -21.66 -10.75
CA ASP A 407 0.57 -20.43 -10.03
C ASP A 407 2.08 -20.37 -9.69
N ARG A 408 2.91 -21.15 -10.40
CA ARG A 408 4.33 -21.36 -10.06
C ARG A 408 5.15 -20.07 -9.97
N VAL A 409 6.17 -20.13 -9.12
CA VAL A 409 7.19 -19.08 -8.94
C VAL A 409 8.53 -19.58 -9.49
N GLU A 410 8.95 -19.01 -10.62
CA GLU A 410 10.22 -19.28 -11.30
C GLU A 410 11.31 -18.25 -10.99
N GLY A 411 10.93 -17.09 -10.45
CA GLY A 411 11.84 -16.01 -10.08
C GLY A 411 12.61 -16.30 -8.80
N GLN A 412 13.64 -15.49 -8.51
CA GLN A 412 14.42 -15.61 -7.30
C GLN A 412 13.66 -15.02 -6.11
N VAL A 413 13.59 -15.76 -5.02
CA VAL A 413 13.02 -15.28 -3.75
C VAL A 413 14.06 -15.46 -2.65
N SER A 414 14.40 -14.37 -1.96
CA SER A 414 15.32 -14.40 -0.82
C SER A 414 14.66 -13.82 0.42
N MET A 415 14.81 -14.52 1.54
CA MET A 415 14.41 -14.08 2.87
C MET A 415 15.63 -14.11 3.79
N THR A 416 15.87 -13.03 4.54
CA THR A 416 17.00 -12.95 5.48
C THR A 416 16.56 -12.34 6.80
N GLY A 417 16.88 -13.00 7.90
CA GLY A 417 16.49 -12.57 9.25
C GLY A 417 14.99 -12.66 9.50
N GLY A 418 14.54 -11.97 10.55
CA GLY A 418 13.13 -11.85 10.91
C GLY A 418 12.58 -13.03 11.70
N VAL A 419 11.29 -12.94 12.02
CA VAL A 419 10.58 -13.89 12.86
C VAL A 419 9.18 -14.16 12.33
N PHE A 420 8.84 -15.44 12.30
CA PHE A 420 7.54 -16.00 12.00
C PHE A 420 7.04 -16.69 13.28
N LEU A 421 5.89 -16.23 13.77
CA LEU A 421 5.29 -16.65 15.03
C LEU A 421 3.89 -17.17 14.79
N SER A 422 3.61 -18.38 15.27
CA SER A 422 2.24 -18.90 15.33
C SER A 422 1.99 -19.76 16.56
N GLY A 423 0.72 -19.99 16.88
CA GLY A 423 0.28 -20.96 17.88
C GLY A 423 -0.03 -22.34 17.29
N GLY A 424 0.36 -22.59 16.04
CA GLY A 424 0.04 -23.81 15.28
C GLY A 424 0.26 -23.60 13.78
N GLY A 425 -0.45 -24.38 12.94
CA GLY A 425 -0.44 -24.16 11.48
C GLY A 425 0.91 -24.46 10.80
N LYS A 426 1.14 -23.77 9.67
CA LYS A 426 2.36 -23.93 8.85
C LYS A 426 3.16 -22.62 8.81
N GLY A 427 4.48 -22.73 8.89
CA GLY A 427 5.35 -21.55 8.79
C GLY A 427 5.57 -21.18 7.32
N LEU A 428 6.55 -21.83 6.68
CA LEU A 428 6.82 -21.73 5.26
C LEU A 428 6.23 -22.92 4.50
N VAL A 429 5.47 -22.64 3.44
CA VAL A 429 5.02 -23.62 2.45
C VAL A 429 5.46 -23.18 1.07
N ALA A 430 6.28 -23.99 0.39
CA ALA A 430 6.70 -23.71 -0.98
C ALA A 430 6.42 -24.90 -1.90
N VAL A 431 5.92 -24.62 -3.10
CA VAL A 431 5.70 -25.63 -4.15
C VAL A 431 6.37 -25.18 -5.45
N ASP A 432 7.13 -26.07 -6.07
CA ASP A 432 7.89 -25.85 -7.31
C ASP A 432 8.86 -24.65 -7.27
N ALA A 433 9.39 -24.31 -6.08
CA ALA A 433 10.21 -23.13 -5.89
C ALA A 433 11.63 -23.30 -6.47
N VAL A 434 12.05 -22.34 -7.30
CA VAL A 434 13.39 -22.30 -7.88
C VAL A 434 14.17 -21.14 -7.28
N GLY A 435 15.38 -21.38 -6.78
CA GLY A 435 16.23 -20.31 -6.26
C GLY A 435 15.79 -19.70 -4.93
N LEU A 436 14.96 -20.42 -4.16
CA LEU A 436 14.52 -19.96 -2.84
C LEU A 436 15.69 -19.92 -1.85
N THR A 437 15.96 -18.74 -1.28
CA THR A 437 16.98 -18.53 -0.26
C THR A 437 16.32 -18.10 1.05
N ILE A 438 16.57 -18.81 2.14
CA ILE A 438 16.13 -18.46 3.51
C ILE A 438 17.37 -18.50 4.40
N VAL A 439 17.71 -17.40 5.08
CA VAL A 439 18.91 -17.32 5.93
C VAL A 439 18.62 -16.59 7.24
N GLY A 440 18.81 -17.25 8.38
CA GLY A 440 18.66 -16.66 9.71
C GLY A 440 17.22 -16.23 10.04
N THR A 441 16.23 -16.70 9.28
CA THR A 441 14.82 -16.46 9.58
C THR A 441 14.35 -17.43 10.63
N VAL A 442 13.72 -16.89 11.67
CA VAL A 442 13.22 -17.64 12.82
C VAL A 442 11.79 -18.11 12.56
N PHE A 443 11.54 -19.42 12.67
CA PHE A 443 10.20 -20.03 12.68
C PHE A 443 9.91 -20.59 14.06
N ARG A 444 8.87 -20.09 14.72
CA ARG A 444 8.57 -20.47 16.10
C ARG A 444 7.14 -21.01 16.30
N ASN A 445 7.05 -22.16 16.97
CA ASN A 445 5.83 -22.79 17.47
C ASN A 445 4.82 -23.24 16.37
N TYR A 446 5.33 -23.80 15.27
CA TYR A 446 4.50 -24.33 14.18
C TYR A 446 4.27 -25.83 14.28
N GLY A 447 3.11 -26.31 13.79
CA GLY A 447 2.84 -27.75 13.62
C GLY A 447 3.52 -28.34 12.37
N ALA A 448 3.78 -27.51 11.36
CA ALA A 448 4.62 -27.80 10.21
C ALA A 448 5.46 -26.56 9.87
N PRO A 449 6.64 -26.37 10.50
CA PRO A 449 7.38 -25.12 10.37
C PRO A 449 7.81 -24.82 8.94
N ILE A 450 8.38 -25.81 8.24
CA ILE A 450 8.83 -25.64 6.85
C ILE A 450 8.43 -26.86 6.04
N SER A 451 7.73 -26.63 4.93
CA SER A 451 7.34 -27.67 3.98
C SER A 451 7.62 -27.19 2.55
N ILE A 452 8.47 -27.92 1.83
CA ILE A 452 8.83 -27.61 0.44
C ILE A 452 8.59 -28.84 -0.42
N THR A 453 7.78 -28.72 -1.47
CA THR A 453 7.49 -29.80 -2.42
C THR A 453 7.85 -29.39 -3.84
N GLY A 454 8.77 -30.10 -4.48
CA GLY A 454 9.27 -29.73 -5.79
C GLY A 454 10.09 -28.43 -5.68
N GLY A 455 11.40 -28.53 -5.85
CA GLY A 455 12.23 -27.33 -5.78
C GLY A 455 13.64 -27.59 -6.26
N ARG A 456 14.33 -26.53 -6.68
CA ARG A 456 15.72 -26.66 -7.09
C ARG A 456 16.54 -25.42 -6.79
N SER A 457 17.83 -25.63 -6.54
CA SER A 457 18.78 -24.54 -6.30
C SER A 457 18.38 -23.68 -5.10
N CYS A 458 17.82 -24.30 -4.07
CA CYS A 458 17.41 -23.61 -2.84
C CYS A 458 18.59 -23.55 -1.85
N ARG A 459 18.63 -22.47 -1.06
CA ARG A 459 19.54 -22.33 0.09
C ARG A 459 18.70 -22.13 1.35
N LEU A 460 18.70 -23.13 2.23
CA LEU A 460 17.86 -23.16 3.42
C LEU A 460 18.72 -23.17 4.68
N GLU A 461 18.83 -22.03 5.33
CA GLU A 461 19.52 -21.82 6.61
C GLU A 461 18.58 -21.18 7.65
N PRO A 462 17.41 -21.78 7.96
CA PRO A 462 16.45 -21.23 8.92
C PRO A 462 16.79 -21.62 10.36
N ASP A 463 16.25 -20.84 11.30
CA ASP A 463 16.26 -21.16 12.73
C ASP A 463 14.86 -21.61 13.15
N VAL A 464 14.69 -22.87 13.55
CA VAL A 464 13.38 -23.47 13.85
C VAL A 464 13.29 -23.84 15.33
N TYR A 465 12.33 -23.25 16.02
CA TYR A 465 12.12 -23.42 17.46
C TYR A 465 10.68 -23.83 17.79
N ASN A 466 10.48 -24.97 18.43
CA ASN A 466 9.17 -25.34 18.97
C ASN A 466 9.27 -25.54 20.48
N TYR A 467 8.72 -24.60 21.23
CA TYR A 467 8.67 -24.64 22.69
C TYR A 467 7.30 -25.11 23.20
N ASP A 468 6.24 -24.73 22.47
CA ASP A 468 4.85 -24.93 22.90
C ASP A 468 4.05 -25.81 21.93
N ALA A 469 4.56 -26.08 20.73
CA ALA A 469 3.95 -26.94 19.72
C ALA A 469 4.76 -28.23 19.51
N ILE A 470 4.08 -29.31 19.13
CA ILE A 470 4.74 -30.54 18.66
C ILE A 470 4.48 -30.67 17.17
N ALA A 471 5.55 -30.73 16.37
CA ALA A 471 5.50 -30.95 14.94
C ALA A 471 6.01 -32.34 14.56
N ALA A 472 5.53 -32.87 13.43
CA ALA A 472 6.04 -34.15 12.91
C ALA A 472 7.53 -34.05 12.51
N ASN A 473 7.91 -32.91 11.94
CA ASN A 473 9.27 -32.62 11.52
C ASN A 473 9.54 -31.12 11.62
N ALA A 474 10.82 -30.73 11.73
CA ALA A 474 11.20 -29.32 11.64
C ALA A 474 11.17 -28.84 10.18
N LEU A 475 11.69 -29.67 9.27
CA LEU A 475 11.67 -29.44 7.83
C LEU A 475 11.14 -30.68 7.12
N HIS A 476 10.13 -30.49 6.24
CA HIS A 476 9.66 -31.51 5.29
C HIS A 476 10.04 -31.10 3.87
N LEU A 477 10.88 -31.89 3.21
CA LEU A 477 11.47 -31.56 1.92
C LEU A 477 11.19 -32.69 0.94
N LYS A 478 10.26 -32.47 0.01
CA LYS A 478 9.86 -33.47 -0.98
C LYS A 478 10.34 -33.07 -2.37
N ASP A 479 11.01 -33.99 -3.05
CA ASP A 479 11.49 -33.83 -4.43
C ASP A 479 12.32 -32.55 -4.66
N ILE A 480 13.13 -32.16 -3.66
CA ILE A 480 14.04 -31.02 -3.77
C ILE A 480 15.38 -31.44 -4.38
N SER A 481 16.00 -30.60 -5.22
CA SER A 481 17.26 -30.94 -5.86
C SER A 481 18.28 -29.81 -5.89
N ARG A 482 19.57 -30.16 -5.99
CA ARG A 482 20.67 -29.19 -6.14
C ARG A 482 20.63 -28.06 -5.09
N SER A 483 20.23 -28.39 -3.87
CA SER A 483 19.97 -27.42 -2.81
C SER A 483 20.91 -27.61 -1.62
N SER A 484 21.15 -26.55 -0.85
CA SER A 484 21.90 -26.61 0.41
C SER A 484 20.95 -26.41 1.61
N VAL A 485 21.01 -27.30 2.60
CA VAL A 485 20.13 -27.28 3.77
C VAL A 485 20.96 -27.36 5.05
N LYS A 486 20.93 -26.30 5.85
CA LYS A 486 21.68 -26.16 7.10
C LYS A 486 20.85 -25.40 8.15
N PRO A 487 19.81 -26.05 8.73
CA PRO A 487 18.97 -25.40 9.71
C PRO A 487 19.59 -25.45 11.12
N ILE A 488 19.16 -24.52 11.97
CA ILE A 488 19.24 -24.67 13.43
C ILE A 488 17.89 -25.19 13.91
N VAL A 489 17.86 -26.29 14.67
CA VAL A 489 16.61 -26.87 15.19
C VAL A 489 16.73 -27.09 16.70
N ARG A 490 15.82 -26.51 17.48
CA ARG A 490 15.78 -26.69 18.95
C ARG A 490 14.35 -26.86 19.48
N GLY A 491 14.21 -27.65 20.55
CA GLY A 491 12.98 -27.79 21.34
C GLY A 491 13.04 -27.03 22.67
N ALA A 492 11.99 -27.13 23.47
CA ALA A 492 12.04 -26.72 24.88
C ALA A 492 12.73 -27.79 25.73
N GLN A 493 13.46 -27.37 26.77
CA GLN A 493 14.06 -28.29 27.73
C GLN A 493 12.96 -29.14 28.39
N GLY A 494 13.07 -30.47 28.28
CA GLY A 494 12.08 -31.41 28.83
C GLY A 494 10.73 -31.43 28.10
N ARG A 495 10.59 -30.72 26.96
CA ARG A 495 9.40 -30.72 26.11
C ARG A 495 9.81 -30.82 24.64
N PRO A 496 9.82 -32.03 24.06
CA PRO A 496 10.25 -32.22 22.70
C PRO A 496 9.34 -31.48 21.72
N GLY A 497 9.93 -30.68 20.83
CA GLY A 497 9.20 -29.86 19.86
C GLY A 497 8.91 -30.58 18.53
N PHE A 498 9.64 -31.68 18.25
CA PHE A 498 9.56 -32.37 16.97
C PHE A 498 9.62 -33.90 17.11
N ALA A 499 9.01 -34.66 16.19
CA ALA A 499 9.27 -36.09 16.09
C ALA A 499 10.58 -36.39 15.32
N GLN A 500 10.92 -35.56 14.33
CA GLN A 500 12.10 -35.66 13.47
C GLN A 500 12.68 -34.27 13.18
N GLY A 501 13.96 -34.19 12.79
CA GLY A 501 14.59 -32.96 12.31
C GLY A 501 14.20 -32.68 10.86
N ILE A 502 15.07 -33.04 9.93
CA ILE A 502 14.88 -32.91 8.49
C ILE A 502 14.33 -34.22 7.92
N VAL A 503 13.19 -34.18 7.23
CA VAL A 503 12.61 -35.32 6.52
C VAL A 503 12.64 -35.04 5.03
N MET A 504 13.35 -35.89 4.29
CA MET A 504 13.46 -35.84 2.83
C MET A 504 12.70 -36.99 2.17
N GLU A 505 11.83 -36.65 1.23
CA GLU A 505 11.11 -37.60 0.37
C GLU A 505 11.57 -37.41 -1.07
N GLY A 506 12.56 -38.20 -1.49
CA GLY A 506 13.16 -38.09 -2.83
C GLY A 506 14.07 -36.86 -2.97
N GLY A 507 14.27 -36.44 -4.22
CA GLY A 507 15.20 -35.37 -4.55
C GLY A 507 16.64 -35.85 -4.80
N SER A 508 17.51 -34.96 -5.30
CA SER A 508 18.87 -35.34 -5.69
C SER A 508 19.89 -34.20 -5.61
N HIS A 509 21.16 -34.55 -5.45
CA HIS A 509 22.27 -33.59 -5.44
C HIS A 509 22.17 -32.49 -4.38
N ASN A 510 21.59 -32.80 -3.21
CA ASN A 510 21.48 -31.86 -2.10
C ASN A 510 22.66 -31.97 -1.14
N ALA A 511 23.09 -30.85 -0.56
CA ALA A 511 24.06 -30.81 0.53
C ALA A 511 23.32 -30.54 1.85
N ILE A 512 23.37 -31.48 2.79
CA ILE A 512 22.65 -31.41 4.06
C ILE A 512 23.64 -31.35 5.22
N ASP A 513 23.56 -30.29 6.04
CA ASP A 513 24.38 -30.08 7.24
C ASP A 513 23.45 -30.00 8.48
N PRO A 514 23.26 -31.11 9.21
CA PRO A 514 22.41 -31.15 10.40
C PRO A 514 23.21 -30.96 11.70
N THR A 515 24.43 -30.39 11.65
CA THR A 515 25.27 -30.23 12.85
C THR A 515 24.59 -29.42 13.96
N MET A 516 23.77 -28.44 13.56
CA MET A 516 23.00 -27.57 14.47
C MET A 516 21.56 -28.06 14.74
N VAL A 517 21.25 -29.30 14.37
CA VAL A 517 20.00 -29.98 14.75
C VAL A 517 20.23 -30.68 16.08
N ASP A 518 19.59 -30.19 17.15
CA ASP A 518 19.72 -30.72 18.51
C ASP A 518 18.88 -32.00 18.69
N PRO A 519 19.49 -33.17 19.04
CA PRO A 519 18.73 -34.38 19.35
C PRO A 519 17.71 -34.20 20.49
N GLU A 520 17.98 -33.33 21.45
CA GLU A 520 17.06 -33.06 22.57
C GLU A 520 15.79 -32.32 22.12
N ALA A 521 15.77 -31.81 20.88
CA ALA A 521 14.56 -31.27 20.27
C ALA A 521 13.51 -32.36 19.95
N PHE A 522 13.88 -33.65 20.01
CA PHE A 522 13.04 -34.75 19.52
C PHE A 522 12.28 -35.49 20.62
N THR A 523 11.09 -36.00 20.27
CA THR A 523 10.24 -36.81 21.18
C THR A 523 10.93 -38.04 21.75
N ALA A 524 11.91 -38.58 21.02
CA ALA A 524 12.92 -39.46 21.58
C ALA A 524 14.29 -38.99 21.06
N PRO A 525 15.20 -38.52 21.94
CA PRO A 525 16.51 -38.04 21.52
C PRO A 525 17.31 -39.13 20.80
N ALA A 526 17.65 -38.89 19.54
CA ALA A 526 18.33 -39.86 18.69
C ALA A 526 18.99 -39.20 17.48
N ALA A 527 20.23 -39.60 17.18
CA ALA A 527 20.99 -39.04 16.06
C ALA A 527 20.38 -39.40 14.69
N GLU A 528 19.80 -40.60 14.56
CA GLU A 528 19.11 -41.10 13.36
C GLU A 528 17.84 -40.31 13.01
N ARG A 529 17.38 -39.44 13.90
CA ARG A 529 16.22 -38.57 13.69
C ARG A 529 16.59 -37.18 13.19
N LYS A 530 17.89 -36.85 13.13
CA LYS A 530 18.34 -35.56 12.59
C LYS A 530 18.01 -35.40 11.11
N VAL A 531 18.23 -36.44 10.32
CA VAL A 531 17.94 -36.46 8.87
C VAL A 531 17.38 -37.83 8.48
N ARG A 532 16.16 -37.83 7.93
CA ARG A 532 15.53 -39.01 7.31
C ARG A 532 15.49 -38.85 5.80
N TYR A 533 15.74 -39.92 5.05
CA TYR A 533 15.57 -39.95 3.60
C TYR A 533 14.77 -41.18 3.18
N GLY A 534 13.65 -40.98 2.50
CA GLY A 534 12.77 -42.09 2.09
C GLY A 534 12.23 -42.90 3.28
N GLY A 535 12.16 -42.27 4.46
CA GLY A 535 11.78 -42.94 5.69
C GLY A 535 12.93 -43.59 6.45
N ASP A 536 14.17 -43.67 5.93
CA ASP A 536 15.35 -44.27 6.57
C ASP A 536 16.30 -43.24 7.19
N ASP A 537 17.25 -43.69 8.02
CA ASP A 537 18.35 -42.86 8.52
C ASP A 537 19.30 -42.48 7.37
N ALA A 538 19.39 -41.19 7.05
CA ALA A 538 20.17 -40.73 5.90
C ALA A 538 21.67 -41.08 5.99
N ARG A 539 22.20 -41.30 7.21
CA ARG A 539 23.59 -41.75 7.42
C ARG A 539 23.85 -43.14 6.84
N ARG A 540 22.82 -43.99 6.84
CA ARG A 540 22.89 -45.40 6.42
C ARG A 540 22.14 -45.68 5.13
N SER A 541 21.37 -44.71 4.64
CA SER A 541 20.59 -44.82 3.40
C SER A 541 21.52 -44.88 2.18
N GLU A 542 21.45 -45.98 1.43
CA GLU A 542 22.10 -46.12 0.13
C GLU A 542 21.42 -45.23 -0.92
N SER A 543 20.09 -45.21 -0.93
CA SER A 543 19.30 -44.38 -1.84
C SER A 543 19.58 -42.88 -1.69
N PHE A 544 19.88 -42.39 -0.48
CA PHE A 544 20.32 -41.01 -0.26
C PHE A 544 21.61 -40.69 -1.03
N ARG A 545 22.62 -41.58 -0.95
CA ARG A 545 23.93 -41.44 -1.57
C ARG A 545 23.89 -41.63 -3.08
N GLU A 546 23.17 -42.65 -3.55
CA GLU A 546 22.97 -42.91 -4.99
C GLU A 546 22.26 -41.76 -5.70
N SER A 547 21.37 -41.06 -4.99
CA SER A 547 20.72 -39.84 -5.49
C SER A 547 21.67 -38.62 -5.53
N GLY A 548 22.96 -38.81 -5.26
CA GLY A 548 23.99 -37.76 -5.28
C GLY A 548 23.91 -36.78 -4.11
N ASN A 549 23.10 -37.06 -3.07
CA ASN A 549 23.04 -36.20 -1.89
C ASN A 549 24.28 -36.42 -1.00
N VAL A 550 24.69 -35.36 -0.31
CA VAL A 550 25.85 -35.36 0.58
C VAL A 550 25.42 -34.92 1.98
N LEU A 551 25.79 -35.70 2.99
CA LEU A 551 25.60 -35.36 4.40
C LEU A 551 26.92 -34.82 4.97
N GLN A 552 26.88 -33.63 5.56
CA GLN A 552 28.04 -32.94 6.13
C GLN A 552 28.05 -33.01 7.66
N GLY A 553 29.24 -33.06 8.26
CA GLY A 553 29.44 -32.82 9.70
C GLY A 553 28.87 -33.90 10.64
N VAL A 554 28.27 -34.96 10.13
CA VAL A 554 27.83 -36.11 10.93
C VAL A 554 28.85 -37.23 10.77
N ILE A 555 29.76 -37.33 11.74
CA ILE A 555 30.64 -38.50 11.88
C ILE A 555 29.80 -39.59 12.56
N ASN A 556 29.90 -40.83 12.04
CA ASN A 556 29.14 -42.02 12.46
C ASN A 556 28.93 -42.18 13.96
#